data_AF-A0A7C4Q3V0-F1
#
_entry.id   AF-A0A7C4Q3V0-F1
#
_cell.length_a   1.000
_cell.length_b   1.000
_cell.length_c   1.000
_cell.angle_alpha   90.00
_cell.angle_beta   90.00
_cell.angle_gamma   90.00
#
_symmetry.space_group_name_H-M   'P 1'
#
loop_
_entity.id
_entity.type
_entity.pdbx_description
1 polymer ?
#
loop_
_entity_poly.entity_id
_entity_poly.type
_entity_poly.pdbx_seq_one_letter_code
_entity_poly.pdbx_strand_id
1 'polypeptide(L)' 'MQNKKLLSKKALMLINVAKNHIKKTYQKNLASIASALLTKKGNIYIGINLKYRKFYKCICAERITLAKAIESKDKV' A
#
# COMPACT_ATOMS: atom_id res chain seq x y z
N MET A 1 -10.90 1.77 13.23
CA MET A 1 -11.18 1.93 11.78
C MET A 1 -11.35 3.41 11.46
N GLN A 2 -10.78 3.91 10.36
CA GLN A 2 -10.92 5.33 9.97
C GLN A 2 -12.39 5.67 9.66
N ASN A 3 -12.86 6.83 10.13
CA ASN A 3 -14.17 7.35 9.79
C ASN A 3 -14.15 7.89 8.35
N LYS A 4 -14.79 7.16 7.42
CA LYS A 4 -14.80 7.50 5.99
C LYS A 4 -15.40 8.88 5.68
N LYS A 5 -16.30 9.38 6.54
CA LYS A 5 -16.95 10.69 6.33
C LYS A 5 -15.98 11.86 6.49
N LEU A 6 -14.86 11.65 7.20
CA LEU A 6 -13.82 12.65 7.45
C LEU A 6 -12.67 12.59 6.44
N LEU A 7 -12.72 11.66 5.49
CA LEU A 7 -11.65 11.47 4.52
C LEU A 7 -11.85 12.37 3.30
N SER A 8 -10.75 12.96 2.83
CA SER A 8 -10.74 13.65 1.54
C SER A 8 -11.04 12.68 0.38
N LYS A 9 -11.54 13.21 -0.74
CA LYS A 9 -11.75 12.42 -1.97
C LYS A 9 -10.48 11.67 -2.40
N LYS A 10 -9.32 12.31 -2.25
CA LYS A 10 -8.00 11.70 -2.55
C LYS A 10 -7.68 10.53 -1.63
N ALA A 11 -7.93 10.66 -0.33
CA ALA A 11 -7.71 9.58 0.63
C ALA A 11 -8.64 8.38 0.35
N LEU A 12 -9.91 8.64 0.02
CA LEU A 12 -10.86 7.59 -0.38
C LEU A 12 -10.41 6.87 -1.66
N MET A 13 -9.93 7.62 -2.65
CA MET A 13 -9.36 7.06 -3.88
C MET A 13 -8.19 6.13 -3.57
N LEU A 14 -7.23 6.54 -2.73
CA LEU A 14 -6.08 5.71 -2.35
C LEU A 14 -6.49 4.43 -1.61
N ILE A 15 -7.47 4.52 -0.71
CA ILE A 15 -8.04 3.34 -0.03
C ILE A 15 -8.64 2.37 -1.06
N ASN A 16 -9.38 2.87 -2.05
CA ASN A 16 -9.97 2.02 -3.08
C ASN A 16 -8.91 1.37 -3.97
N VAL A 17 -7.85 2.10 -4.33
CA VAL A 17 -6.69 1.56 -5.06
C VAL A 17 -6.05 0.40 -4.29
N ALA A 18 -5.73 0.61 -3.00
CA ALA A 18 -5.15 -0.43 -2.16
C ALA A 18 -6.07 -1.65 -2.00
N LYS A 19 -7.38 -1.43 -1.81
CA LYS A 19 -8.40 -2.49 -1.71
C LYS A 19 -8.58 -3.29 -2.99
N ASN A 20 -8.41 -2.68 -4.15
CA ASN A 20 -8.50 -3.41 -5.41
C ASN A 20 -7.23 -4.24 -5.65
N HIS A 21 -6.07 -3.72 -5.23
CA HIS A 21 -4.81 -4.43 -5.38
C HIS A 21 -4.70 -5.67 -4.48
N ILE A 22 -5.06 -5.54 -3.20
CA ILE A 22 -4.96 -6.64 -2.22
C ILE A 22 -5.79 -7.89 -2.61
N LYS A 23 -6.89 -7.71 -3.34
CA LYS A 23 -7.76 -8.81 -3.80
C LYS A 23 -7.04 -9.76 -4.76
N LYS A 24 -6.13 -9.24 -5.58
CA LYS A 24 -5.37 -10.04 -6.57
C LYS A 24 -4.35 -10.98 -5.94
N THR A 25 -4.01 -10.71 -4.69
CA THR A 25 -2.90 -11.32 -3.95
C THR A 25 -3.38 -11.99 -2.67
N TYR A 26 -4.70 -12.11 -2.49
CA TYR A 26 -5.28 -12.72 -1.31
C TYR A 26 -4.85 -14.18 -1.21
N GLN A 27 -4.38 -14.56 -0.02
CA GLN A 27 -4.03 -15.94 0.30
C GLN A 27 -4.81 -16.38 1.54
N LYS A 28 -5.47 -17.54 1.44
CA LYS A 28 -6.21 -18.14 2.54
C LYS A 28 -5.28 -18.38 3.73
N ASN A 29 -5.73 -18.04 4.94
CA ASN A 29 -4.98 -18.14 6.21
C ASN A 29 -3.77 -17.21 6.35
N LEU A 30 -3.64 -16.21 5.47
CA LEU A 30 -2.49 -15.31 5.47
C LEU A 30 -2.94 -13.84 5.38
N ALA A 31 -2.76 -13.10 6.48
CA ALA A 31 -3.11 -11.68 6.58
C ALA A 31 -2.39 -10.81 5.54
N SER A 32 -3.08 -10.40 4.48
CA SER A 32 -2.51 -9.58 3.42
C SER A 32 -2.75 -8.12 3.75
N ILE A 33 -1.77 -7.26 3.49
CA ILE A 33 -1.83 -5.82 3.72
C ILE A 33 -1.37 -5.16 2.43
N ALA A 34 -2.14 -4.21 1.91
CA ALA A 34 -1.76 -3.38 0.78
C ALA A 34 -1.72 -1.91 1.20
N SER A 35 -0.86 -1.15 0.53
CA SER A 35 -0.67 0.28 0.74
C SER A 35 -0.64 0.98 -0.61
N ALA A 36 -1.18 2.19 -0.65
CA ALA A 36 -1.12 3.08 -1.81
C ALA A 36 -0.59 4.45 -1.38
N LEU A 37 0.24 5.05 -2.22
CA LEU A 37 0.95 6.31 -1.97
C LEU A 37 0.73 7.24 -3.16
N LEU A 38 0.38 8.50 -2.88
CA LEU A 38 0.31 9.56 -3.88
C LEU A 38 1.52 10.49 -3.67
N THR A 39 2.37 10.64 -4.68
CA THR A 39 3.53 11.55 -4.61
C THR A 39 3.12 12.99 -4.89
N LYS A 40 4.01 13.95 -4.61
CA LYS A 40 3.77 15.37 -4.88
C LYS A 40 3.50 15.67 -6.36
N LYS A 41 4.04 14.85 -7.27
CA LYS A 41 3.81 14.95 -8.72
C LYS A 41 2.47 14.33 -9.17
N GLY A 42 1.74 13.68 -8.27
CA GLY A 42 0.47 13.03 -8.58
C GLY A 42 0.60 11.55 -9.01
N ASN A 43 1.79 10.96 -8.93
CA ASN A 43 1.97 9.53 -9.25
C ASN A 43 1.46 8.65 -8.11
N ILE A 44 0.84 7.53 -8.46
CA ILE A 44 0.33 6.56 -7.49
C ILE A 44 1.20 5.31 -7.50
N TYR A 45 1.76 4.98 -6.34
CA TYR A 45 2.51 3.74 -6.12
C TYR A 45 1.72 2.81 -5.21
N ILE A 46 1.85 1.50 -5.42
CA ILE A 46 1.13 0.48 -4.68
C ILE A 46 2.09 -0.63 -4.26
N GLY A 47 1.98 -1.06 -3.01
CA GLY A 47 2.76 -2.14 -2.42
C GLY A 47 1.86 -3.11 -1.65
N ILE A 48 2.34 -4.34 -1.52
CA ILE A 48 1.76 -5.37 -0.67
C ILE A 48 2.82 -5.88 0.28
N ASN A 49 2.46 -6.26 1.50
CA ASN A 49 3.43 -6.82 2.44
C ASN A 49 4.08 -8.11 1.90
N LEU A 50 5.40 -8.20 2.07
CA LEU A 50 6.16 -9.43 1.84
C LEU A 50 6.27 -10.19 3.14
N LYS A 51 5.94 -11.48 3.06
CA LYS A 51 6.04 -12.39 4.18
C LYS A 51 7.19 -13.36 3.96
N TYR A 52 7.88 -13.66 5.04
CA TYR A 52 8.95 -14.63 5.08
C TYR A 52 8.71 -15.60 6.22
N ARG A 53 9.31 -16.80 6.14
CA ARG A 53 9.25 -17.81 7.22
C ARG A 53 9.73 -17.25 8.57
N LYS A 54 10.72 -16.35 8.54
CA LYS A 54 11.22 -15.66 9.73
C LYS A 54 10.59 -14.27 9.81
N PHE A 55 9.82 -14.00 10.87
CA PHE A 55 9.03 -12.77 11.02
C PHE A 55 9.85 -11.47 10.89
N TYR A 56 11.08 -11.44 11.38
CA TYR A 56 11.95 -10.26 11.28
C TYR A 56 12.38 -9.92 9.84
N LYS A 57 12.19 -10.83 8.89
CA LYS A 57 12.43 -10.60 7.45
C LYS A 57 11.17 -10.16 6.70
N CYS A 58 10.02 -10.07 7.37
CA CYS A 58 8.80 -9.56 6.75
C CYS A 58 8.92 -8.05 6.48
N ILE A 59 8.33 -7.62 5.36
CA ILE A 59 8.32 -6.22 4.94
C ILE A 59 6.88 -5.74 4.84
N CYS A 60 6.57 -4.65 5.55
CA CYS A 60 5.24 -4.06 5.52
C CYS A 60 4.94 -3.44 4.15
N ALA A 61 3.67 -3.35 3.79
CA ALA A 61 3.25 -2.87 2.48
C ALA A 61 3.73 -1.43 2.23
N GLU A 62 3.71 -0.60 3.27
CA GLU A 62 4.13 0.80 3.27
C GLU A 62 5.59 0.96 2.87
N ARG A 63 6.48 0.11 3.41
CA ARG A 63 7.91 0.12 3.06
C ARG A 63 8.13 -0.23 1.59
N ILE A 64 7.34 -1.17 1.05
CA ILE A 64 7.42 -1.57 -0.35
C ILE A 64 6.89 -0.47 -1.26
N THR A 65 5.75 0.14 -0.91
CA THR A 65 5.19 1.27 -1.65
C THR A 65 6.18 2.43 -1.70
N LEU A 66 6.81 2.75 -0.56
CA LEU A 66 7.80 3.81 -0.46
C LEU A 66 9.04 3.50 -1.29
N ALA A 67 9.55 2.27 -1.21
CA ALA A 67 10.71 1.82 -1.99
C ALA A 67 10.47 2.00 -3.50
N LYS A 68 9.29 1.65 -4.01
CA LYS A 68 8.93 1.84 -5.43
C LYS A 68 8.92 3.32 -5.85
N ALA A 69 8.41 4.20 -5.00
CA ALA A 69 8.42 5.64 -5.27
C ALA A 69 9.86 6.19 -5.32
N ILE A 70 10.71 5.77 -4.36
CA ILE A 70 12.12 6.15 -4.29
C ILE A 70 12.90 5.62 -5.50
N GLU A 71 12.71 4.35 -5.86
CA GLU A 71 13.32 3.72 -7.03
C GLU A 71 12.97 4.47 -8.33
N SER A 72 11.74 4.97 -8.42
CA SER A 72 11.27 5.81 -9.52
C SER A 72 11.79 7.26 -9.47
N LYS A 73 12.67 7.60 -8.51
CA LYS A 73 13.21 8.95 -8.25
C LYS A 73 12.11 9.98 -7.97
N ASP A 74 11.00 9.52 -7.41
CA ASP A 74 9.84 10.35 -7.15
C ASP A 74 9.85 10.87 -5.72
N LYS A 75 9.57 12.16 -5.54
CA LYS A 75 9.58 12.80 -4.22
C LYS A 75 8.28 12.49 -3.49
N VAL A 76 8.44 11.81 -2.36
CA VAL A 76 7.35 11.39 -1.47
C VAL A 76 6.94 12.51 -0.53
#